data_AF-A0A2A4TFC8-F1
#
_entry.id   AF-A0A2A4TFC8-F1
#
_cell.length_a   1.000
_cell.length_b   1.000
_cell.length_c   1.000
_cell.angle_alpha   90.00
_cell.angle_beta   90.00
_cell.angle_gamma   90.00
#
_symmetry.space_group_name_H-M   'P 1'
#
loop_
_entity.id
_entity.type
_entity.pdbx_description
1 polymer ?
#
loop_
_entity_poly.entity_id
_entity_poly.type
_entity_poly.pdbx_seq_one_letter_code
_entity_poly.pdbx_strand_id
1 'polypeptide(L)'
;MNDNLDKLFDNLKGTFDTEVPTIGHFHRFEQKLSKHQIKKNNRRWMPFLSIAAMLLMMVGIWIGMEYNQLSKGLELATVSPQMHETQDYFTTVIKREIETIGGHRSPQTNKMINDSFFQLTELETQYNNLKLELGVSSQDQRIVFAMVRNFQLRVEVLENLLLQLEQQQKFKNDSHEISI
;
A
#
# COMPACT_ATOMS: atom_id res chain seq x y z
N MET A 1 29.84 14.47 64.65
CA MET A 1 30.29 14.42 63.25
C MET A 1 30.21 15.80 62.57
N ASN A 2 30.43 16.89 63.32
CA ASN A 2 30.52 18.26 62.79
C ASN A 2 31.93 18.85 62.99
N ASP A 3 32.65 18.28 63.97
CA ASP A 3 33.94 18.71 64.48
C ASP A 3 35.05 18.76 63.42
N ASN A 4 34.93 18.00 62.32
CA ASN A 4 35.94 17.97 61.27
C ASN A 4 35.76 19.12 60.28
N LEU A 5 34.51 19.54 60.03
CA LEU A 5 34.17 20.65 59.13
C LEU A 5 34.43 21.99 59.83
N ASP A 6 34.06 22.09 61.11
CA ASP A 6 34.36 23.26 61.95
C ASP A 6 35.88 23.48 62.05
N LYS A 7 36.67 22.41 62.25
CA LYS A 7 38.15 22.47 62.23
C LYS A 7 38.72 22.90 60.88
N LEU A 8 38.14 22.46 59.76
CA LEU A 8 38.59 22.89 58.43
C LEU A 8 38.37 24.38 58.24
N PHE A 9 37.18 24.90 58.60
CA PHE A 9 36.88 26.32 58.50
C PHE A 9 37.73 27.17 59.46
N ASP A 10 37.96 26.71 60.69
CA ASP A 10 38.84 27.41 61.64
C ASP A 10 40.29 27.46 61.15
N ASN A 11 40.79 26.37 60.55
CA ASN A 11 42.15 26.35 59.97
C ASN A 11 42.29 27.22 58.71
N LEU A 12 41.19 27.46 57.98
CA LEU A 12 41.16 28.31 56.78
C LEU A 12 40.71 29.74 57.09
N LYS A 13 40.38 30.04 58.35
CA LYS A 13 39.91 31.36 58.77
C LYS A 13 41.06 32.36 58.66
N GLY A 14 40.93 33.28 57.70
CA GLY A 14 41.95 34.28 57.38
C GLY A 14 42.82 33.96 56.15
N THR A 15 42.65 32.79 55.51
CA THR A 15 43.36 32.45 54.26
C THR A 15 42.57 32.78 52.98
N PHE A 16 41.30 33.17 53.11
CA PHE A 16 40.42 33.42 51.95
C PHE A 16 40.56 34.83 51.37
N ASP A 17 40.96 35.82 52.17
CA ASP A 17 41.12 37.22 51.76
C ASP A 17 42.58 37.60 51.46
N THR A 18 43.37 36.65 50.93
CA THR A 18 44.80 36.87 50.65
C THR A 18 45.05 37.49 49.27
N GLU A 19 44.11 37.35 48.33
CA GLU A 19 44.25 37.91 46.98
C GLU A 19 42.98 38.59 46.50
N VAL A 20 43.16 39.75 45.86
CA VAL A 20 42.09 40.47 45.17
C VAL A 20 42.14 40.17 43.68
N PRO A 21 40.98 40.05 43.00
CA PRO A 21 40.96 39.79 41.57
C PRO A 21 41.67 40.89 40.81
N THR A 22 42.38 40.52 39.74
CA THR A 22 43.06 41.49 38.87
C THR A 22 42.10 42.56 38.34
N ILE A 23 42.62 43.77 38.14
CA ILE A 23 41.84 44.91 37.62
C ILE A 23 41.13 44.49 36.32
N GLY A 24 39.84 44.84 36.21
CA GLY A 24 39.00 44.50 35.07
C GLY A 24 38.40 43.08 35.08
N HIS A 25 38.51 42.33 36.19
CA HIS A 25 37.81 41.04 36.35
C HIS A 25 36.29 41.20 36.20
N PHE A 26 35.69 42.20 36.87
CA PHE A 26 34.24 42.44 36.80
C PHE A 26 33.77 42.74 35.37
N HIS A 27 34.50 43.57 34.64
CA HIS A 27 34.19 43.86 33.24
C HIS A 27 34.29 42.61 32.34
N ARG A 28 35.30 41.75 32.56
CA ARG A 28 35.43 40.47 31.84
C ARG A 28 34.31 39.50 32.19
N PHE A 29 33.84 39.52 33.44
CA PHE A 29 32.70 38.73 33.89
C PHE A 29 31.40 39.21 33.23
N GLU A 30 31.14 40.52 33.24
CA GLU A 30 29.98 41.13 32.58
C GLU A 30 29.96 40.89 31.07
N GLN A 31 31.12 40.97 30.41
CA GLN A 31 31.26 40.59 29.00
C GLN A 31 30.94 39.11 28.76
N LYS A 32 31.37 38.20 29.63
CA LYS A 32 31.04 36.76 29.49
C LYS A 32 29.55 36.49 29.76
N LEU A 33 28.95 37.21 30.71
CA LEU A 33 27.52 37.09 31.06
C LEU A 33 26.62 37.58 29.91
N SER A 34 26.93 38.75 29.35
CA SER A 34 26.19 39.34 28.24
C SER A 34 26.32 38.55 26.93
N LYS A 35 27.44 37.84 26.73
CA LYS A 35 27.67 37.01 25.53
C LYS A 35 26.83 35.72 25.51
N HIS A 36 26.22 35.33 26.64
CA HIS A 36 25.37 34.14 26.76
C HIS A 36 23.89 34.42 26.46
N GLN A 37 23.61 35.12 25.35
CA GLN A 37 22.25 35.20 24.84
C GLN A 37 21.93 33.89 24.09
N ILE A 38 21.09 33.05 24.68
CA ILE A 38 20.49 31.91 23.97
C ILE A 38 19.77 32.48 22.75
N LYS A 39 20.30 32.23 21.55
CA LYS A 39 19.62 32.59 20.30
C LYS A 39 18.28 31.88 20.29
N LYS A 40 17.22 32.61 20.65
CA LYS A 40 15.84 32.11 20.58
C LYS A 40 15.53 31.94 19.10
N ASN A 41 15.63 30.71 18.60
CA ASN A 41 15.28 30.39 17.23
C ASN A 41 13.81 30.74 17.03
N ASN A 42 13.53 31.86 16.37
CA ASN A 42 12.18 32.37 16.16
C ASN A 42 11.51 31.60 15.02
N ARG A 43 11.31 30.31 15.25
CA ARG A 43 10.68 29.33 14.36
C ARG A 43 9.15 29.50 14.32
N ARG A 44 8.64 30.71 14.63
CA ARG A 44 7.22 31.08 14.75
C ARG A 44 6.43 30.94 13.45
N TRP A 45 7.10 30.82 12.30
CA TRP A 45 6.47 30.63 10.99
C TRP A 45 6.24 29.16 10.64
N MET A 46 6.80 28.23 11.42
CA MET A 46 6.65 26.80 11.15
C MET A 46 5.28 26.18 11.41
N PRO A 47 4.44 26.64 12.36
CA PRO A 47 3.08 26.11 12.44
C PRO A 47 2.26 26.43 11.18
N PHE A 48 2.47 27.59 10.54
CA PHE A 48 1.79 27.94 9.29
C PHE A 48 2.25 27.09 8.10
N LEU A 49 3.54 26.71 8.06
CA LEU A 49 4.06 25.79 7.04
C LEU A 49 3.47 24.38 7.19
N SER A 50 3.30 23.90 8.43
CA SER A 50 2.68 22.60 8.70
C SER A 50 1.20 22.57 8.29
N ILE A 51 0.45 23.65 8.54
CA ILE A 51 -0.96 23.76 8.14
C ILE A 51 -1.10 23.78 6.61
N ALA A 52 -0.26 24.55 5.91
CA ALA A 52 -0.27 24.60 4.45
C ALA A 52 0.08 23.23 3.82
N ALA A 53 1.07 22.53 4.35
CA ALA A 53 1.43 21.19 3.89
C ALA A 53 0.29 20.18 4.08
N MET A 54 -0.45 20.27 5.19
CA MET A 54 -1.59 19.39 5.46
C MET A 54 -2.74 19.61 4.47
N LEU A 55 -3.04 20.87 4.14
CA LEU A 55 -4.06 21.20 3.14
C LEU A 55 -3.62 20.74 1.73
N LEU A 56 -2.36 20.97 1.36
CA LEU A 56 -1.81 20.50 0.09
C LEU A 56 -1.84 18.97 -0.01
N MET A 57 -1.54 18.26 1.08
CA MET A 57 -1.60 16.81 1.11
C MET A 57 -3.04 16.30 1.00
N MET A 58 -4.02 16.92 1.68
CA MET A 58 -5.43 16.58 1.52
C MET A 58 -5.93 16.81 0.09
N VAL A 59 -5.59 17.96 -0.51
CA VAL A 59 -5.96 18.26 -1.90
C VAL A 59 -5.27 17.30 -2.87
N GLY A 60 -3.99 16.98 -2.64
CA GLY A 60 -3.25 16.01 -3.45
C GLY A 60 -3.82 14.60 -3.35
N ILE A 61 -4.22 14.15 -2.16
CA ILE A 61 -4.90 12.87 -1.96
C ILE A 61 -6.29 12.89 -2.62
N TRP A 62 -7.04 13.97 -2.49
CA TRP A 62 -8.35 14.14 -3.11
C TRP A 62 -8.26 14.04 -4.64
N ILE A 63 -7.38 14.84 -5.26
CA ILE A 63 -7.13 14.82 -6.71
C ILE A 63 -6.62 13.43 -7.14
N GLY A 64 -5.76 12.80 -6.34
CA GLY A 64 -5.25 11.46 -6.60
C GLY A 64 -6.35 10.39 -6.57
N MET A 65 -7.31 10.48 -5.65
CA MET A 65 -8.46 9.56 -5.60
C MET A 65 -9.41 9.76 -6.78
N GLU A 66 -9.66 11.01 -7.17
CA GLU A 66 -10.56 11.35 -8.28
C GLU A 66 -9.96 10.94 -9.64
N TYR A 67 -8.64 11.10 -9.83
CA TYR A 67 -7.93 10.58 -11.00
C TYR A 67 -7.99 9.04 -11.09
N ASN A 68 -7.92 8.34 -9.95
CA ASN A 68 -8.07 6.88 -9.89
C ASN A 68 -9.49 6.40 -10.20
N GLN A 69 -10.52 7.23 -9.98
CA GLN A 69 -11.88 6.90 -10.41
C GLN A 69 -12.07 7.12 -11.91
N LEU A 70 -11.50 8.20 -12.46
CA LEU A 70 -11.55 8.47 -13.89
C LEU A 70 -10.84 7.38 -14.72
N SER A 71 -9.79 6.78 -14.17
CA SER A 71 -9.00 5.72 -14.82
C SER A 71 -9.56 4.30 -14.66
N LYS A 72 -10.68 4.10 -13.95
CA LYS A 72 -11.26 2.77 -13.75
C LYS A 72 -12.17 2.30 -14.89
N GLY A 73 -12.47 3.18 -15.85
CA GLY A 73 -13.36 2.87 -16.98
C GLY A 73 -14.80 2.60 -16.53
N LEU A 74 -15.65 2.24 -17.49
CA LEU A 74 -17.05 1.93 -17.25
C LEU A 74 -17.26 0.41 -17.16
N GLU A 75 -17.90 -0.05 -16.07
CA GLU A 75 -18.26 -1.47 -15.91
C GLU A 75 -19.43 -1.86 -16.81
N LEU A 76 -19.47 -3.13 -17.23
CA LEU A 76 -20.58 -3.70 -18.00
C LEU A 76 -21.91 -3.52 -17.26
N ALA A 77 -21.89 -3.66 -15.93
CA ALA A 77 -23.06 -3.50 -15.06
C ALA A 77 -23.74 -2.13 -15.12
N THR A 78 -23.07 -1.10 -15.64
CA THR A 78 -23.63 0.25 -15.73
C THR A 78 -24.42 0.50 -17.02
N VAL A 79 -24.35 -0.41 -17.99
CA VAL A 79 -25.00 -0.28 -19.30
C VAL A 79 -26.52 -0.50 -19.21
N SER A 80 -26.93 -1.54 -18.47
CA SER A 80 -28.34 -1.88 -18.27
C SER A 80 -28.50 -2.85 -17.09
N PRO A 81 -29.71 -3.00 -16.52
CA PRO A 81 -29.97 -4.01 -15.49
C PRO A 81 -29.61 -5.43 -15.93
N GLN A 82 -29.88 -5.80 -17.19
CA GLN A 82 -29.56 -7.12 -17.72
C GLN A 82 -28.04 -7.34 -17.83
N MET A 83 -27.29 -6.30 -18.17
CA MET A 83 -25.83 -6.35 -18.22
C MET A 83 -25.19 -6.42 -16.83
N HIS A 84 -25.83 -5.83 -15.82
CA HIS A 84 -25.47 -6.03 -14.41
C HIS A 84 -25.61 -7.49 -14.01
N GLU A 85 -26.79 -8.08 -14.23
CA GLU A 85 -27.03 -9.49 -13.95
C GLU A 85 -26.03 -10.40 -14.68
N THR A 86 -25.69 -10.05 -15.93
CA THR A 86 -24.69 -10.77 -16.72
C THR A 86 -23.30 -10.72 -16.08
N GLN A 87 -22.84 -9.54 -15.67
CA GLN A 87 -21.55 -9.36 -15.00
C GLN A 87 -21.49 -10.14 -13.68
N ASP A 88 -22.55 -10.05 -12.88
CA ASP A 88 -22.64 -10.75 -11.59
C ASP A 88 -22.63 -12.26 -11.76
N TYR A 89 -23.41 -12.77 -12.73
CA TYR A 89 -23.45 -14.18 -13.07
C TYR A 89 -22.05 -14.70 -13.44
N PHE A 90 -21.39 -14.08 -14.42
CA PHE A 90 -20.08 -14.55 -14.88
C PHE A 90 -19.01 -14.42 -13.79
N THR A 91 -19.01 -13.33 -13.02
CA THR A 91 -18.06 -13.16 -11.90
C THR A 91 -18.25 -14.25 -10.86
N THR A 92 -19.49 -14.61 -10.55
CA THR A 92 -19.81 -15.70 -9.62
C THR A 92 -19.35 -17.06 -10.14
N VAL A 93 -19.62 -17.35 -11.42
CA VAL A 93 -19.20 -18.60 -12.08
C VAL A 93 -17.67 -18.70 -12.08
N ILE A 94 -16.97 -17.68 -12.58
CA ILE A 94 -15.50 -17.65 -12.65
C ILE A 94 -14.88 -17.87 -11.28
N LYS A 95 -15.40 -17.19 -10.23
CA LYS A 95 -14.92 -17.36 -8.87
C LYS A 95 -15.06 -18.82 -8.39
N ARG A 96 -16.24 -19.40 -8.60
CA ARG A 96 -16.50 -20.81 -8.23
C ARG A 96 -15.55 -21.77 -8.94
N GLU A 97 -15.35 -21.59 -10.24
CA GLU A 97 -14.45 -22.46 -11.02
C GLU A 97 -13.00 -22.36 -10.55
N ILE A 98 -12.52 -21.14 -10.26
CA ILE A 98 -11.18 -20.93 -9.69
C ILE A 98 -11.03 -21.65 -8.35
N GLU A 99 -12.05 -21.58 -7.48
CA GLU A 99 -12.06 -22.29 -6.19
C GLU A 99 -11.99 -23.81 -6.40
N THR A 100 -12.79 -24.36 -7.32
CA THR A 100 -12.76 -25.78 -7.69
C THR A 100 -11.38 -26.21 -8.16
N ILE A 101 -10.79 -25.48 -9.13
CA ILE A 101 -9.45 -25.75 -9.67
C ILE A 101 -8.37 -25.73 -8.58
N GLY A 102 -8.52 -24.86 -7.57
CA GLY A 102 -7.62 -24.81 -6.41
C GLY A 102 -7.48 -26.17 -5.71
N GLY A 103 -8.55 -26.96 -5.66
CA GLY A 103 -8.55 -28.31 -5.07
C GLY A 103 -7.75 -29.36 -5.85
N HIS A 104 -7.45 -29.12 -7.13
CA HIS A 104 -6.70 -30.04 -7.98
C HIS A 104 -5.19 -29.74 -8.04
N ARG A 105 -4.67 -28.79 -7.25
CA ARG A 105 -3.24 -28.43 -7.24
C ARG A 105 -2.37 -29.58 -6.72
N SER A 106 -1.37 -29.94 -7.52
CA SER A 106 -0.36 -30.97 -7.23
C SER A 106 0.90 -30.68 -8.05
N PRO A 107 2.06 -31.32 -7.77
CA PRO A 107 3.27 -31.14 -8.58
C PRO A 107 3.06 -31.42 -10.08
N GLN A 108 2.14 -32.31 -10.44
CA GLN A 108 1.86 -32.71 -11.82
C GLN A 108 0.89 -31.76 -12.53
N THR A 109 -0.04 -31.16 -11.80
CA THR A 109 -1.09 -30.28 -12.34
C THR A 109 -0.72 -28.80 -12.28
N ASN A 110 0.27 -28.42 -11.46
CA ASN A 110 0.65 -27.03 -11.23
C ASN A 110 1.01 -26.26 -12.50
N LYS A 111 1.72 -26.89 -13.44
CA LYS A 111 2.13 -26.21 -14.69
C LYS A 111 0.91 -25.75 -15.50
N MET A 112 -0.01 -26.66 -15.82
CA MET A 112 -1.18 -26.33 -16.64
C MET A 112 -2.17 -25.39 -15.93
N ILE A 113 -2.29 -25.50 -14.60
CA ILE A 113 -3.06 -24.54 -13.80
C ILE A 113 -2.46 -23.13 -13.92
N ASN A 114 -1.14 -22.99 -13.74
CA ASN A 114 -0.47 -21.70 -13.82
C ASN A 114 -0.53 -21.11 -15.24
N ASP A 115 -0.33 -21.94 -16.27
CA ASP A 115 -0.41 -21.52 -17.68
C ASP A 115 -1.83 -20.99 -18.02
N SER A 116 -2.87 -21.65 -17.51
CA SER A 116 -4.26 -21.20 -17.70
C SER A 116 -4.58 -19.94 -16.90
N PHE A 117 -4.06 -19.81 -15.68
CA PHE A 117 -4.23 -18.61 -14.86
C PHE A 117 -3.52 -17.39 -15.48
N PHE A 118 -2.42 -17.62 -16.18
CA PHE A 118 -1.78 -16.58 -16.99
C PHE A 118 -2.72 -16.10 -18.12
N GLN A 119 -3.35 -17.01 -18.86
CA GLN A 119 -4.34 -16.65 -19.88
C GLN A 119 -5.53 -15.87 -19.31
N LEU A 120 -6.02 -16.25 -18.11
CA LEU A 120 -7.06 -15.48 -17.41
C LEU A 120 -6.61 -14.07 -17.08
N THR A 121 -5.33 -13.89 -16.71
CA THR A 121 -4.75 -12.57 -16.42
C THR A 121 -4.68 -11.69 -17.68
N GLU A 122 -4.36 -12.28 -18.83
CA GLU A 122 -4.40 -11.57 -20.12
C GLU A 122 -5.83 -11.16 -20.48
N LEU A 123 -6.82 -12.05 -20.32
CA LEU A 123 -8.23 -11.74 -20.54
C LEU A 123 -8.75 -10.67 -19.55
N GLU A 124 -8.29 -10.68 -18.30
CA GLU A 124 -8.56 -9.64 -17.30
C GLU A 124 -8.03 -8.28 -17.75
N THR A 125 -6.79 -8.25 -18.24
CA THR A 125 -6.19 -7.02 -18.76
C THR A 125 -6.97 -6.47 -19.96
N GLN A 126 -7.38 -7.34 -20.88
CA GLN A 126 -8.21 -6.96 -22.03
C GLN A 126 -9.57 -6.39 -21.61
N TYR A 127 -10.24 -6.98 -20.62
CA TYR A 127 -11.50 -6.44 -20.11
C TYR A 127 -11.32 -5.07 -19.47
N ASN A 128 -10.25 -4.86 -18.71
CA ASN A 128 -9.95 -3.53 -18.16
C ASN A 128 -9.74 -2.48 -19.24
N ASN A 129 -9.13 -2.84 -20.38
CA ASN A 129 -9.06 -1.95 -21.54
C ASN A 129 -10.44 -1.69 -22.15
N LEU A 130 -11.28 -2.73 -22.28
CA LEU A 130 -12.65 -2.58 -22.78
C LEU A 130 -13.49 -1.66 -21.87
N LYS A 131 -13.30 -1.69 -20.55
CA LYS A 131 -13.94 -0.74 -19.63
C LYS A 131 -13.57 0.70 -19.93
N LEU A 132 -12.29 0.97 -20.20
CA LEU A 132 -11.82 2.30 -20.58
C LEU A 132 -12.45 2.74 -21.91
N GLU A 133 -12.46 1.86 -22.91
CA GLU A 133 -13.05 2.11 -24.23
C GLU A 133 -14.57 2.34 -24.14
N LEU A 134 -15.27 1.58 -23.30
CA LEU A 134 -16.72 1.74 -23.10
C LEU A 134 -17.06 3.12 -22.51
N GLY A 135 -16.24 3.60 -21.58
CA GLY A 135 -16.40 4.91 -20.95
C GLY A 135 -16.26 6.09 -21.93
N VAL A 136 -15.41 5.97 -22.96
CA VAL A 136 -15.19 7.03 -23.95
C VAL A 136 -16.10 6.91 -25.19
N SER A 137 -16.70 5.75 -25.44
CA SER A 137 -17.43 5.43 -26.67
C SER A 137 -18.94 5.67 -26.62
N SER A 138 -19.45 6.38 -25.60
CA SER A 138 -20.89 6.53 -25.36
C SER A 138 -21.62 5.18 -25.27
N GLN A 139 -20.99 4.19 -24.62
CA GLN A 139 -21.54 2.83 -24.45
C GLN A 139 -21.78 2.08 -25.77
N ASP A 140 -20.79 2.07 -26.67
CA ASP A 140 -20.86 1.34 -27.93
C ASP A 140 -21.18 -0.15 -27.70
N GLN A 141 -22.28 -0.61 -28.30
CA GLN A 141 -22.77 -2.00 -28.18
C GLN A 141 -21.74 -3.05 -28.64
N ARG A 142 -20.81 -2.69 -29.54
CA ARG A 142 -19.73 -3.58 -29.97
C ARG A 142 -18.73 -3.85 -28.84
N ILE A 143 -18.47 -2.84 -28.01
CA ILE A 143 -17.60 -2.96 -26.84
C ILE A 143 -18.33 -3.77 -25.76
N VAL A 144 -19.62 -3.52 -25.55
CA VAL A 144 -20.46 -4.34 -24.66
C VAL A 144 -20.40 -5.82 -25.06
N PHE A 145 -20.56 -6.13 -26.36
CA PHE A 145 -20.42 -7.49 -26.87
C PHE A 145 -19.03 -8.07 -26.62
N ALA A 146 -17.97 -7.29 -26.85
CA ALA A 146 -16.60 -7.71 -26.59
C ALA A 146 -16.35 -8.01 -25.09
N MET A 147 -16.94 -7.22 -24.19
CA MET A 147 -16.86 -7.45 -22.74
C MET A 147 -17.55 -8.75 -22.34
N VAL A 148 -18.76 -9.00 -22.85
CA VAL A 148 -19.46 -10.28 -22.63
C VAL A 148 -18.65 -11.44 -23.22
N ARG A 149 -18.09 -11.29 -24.42
CA ARG A 149 -17.24 -12.31 -25.04
C ARG A 149 -16.00 -12.60 -24.20
N ASN A 150 -15.40 -11.59 -23.59
CA ASN A 150 -14.25 -11.78 -22.71
C ASN A 150 -14.61 -12.63 -21.49
N PHE A 151 -15.76 -12.39 -20.85
CA PHE A 151 -16.25 -13.27 -19.78
C PHE A 151 -16.44 -14.71 -20.25
N GLN A 152 -17.06 -14.91 -21.42
CA GLN A 152 -17.23 -16.24 -22.00
C GLN A 152 -15.89 -16.96 -22.23
N LEU A 153 -14.88 -16.26 -22.76
CA LEU A 153 -13.54 -16.82 -22.97
C LEU A 153 -12.87 -17.23 -21.66
N ARG A 154 -13.05 -16.47 -20.57
CA ARG A 154 -12.50 -16.87 -19.26
C ARG A 154 -13.14 -18.14 -18.74
N VAL A 155 -14.46 -18.26 -18.88
CA VAL A 155 -15.18 -19.48 -18.53
C VAL A 155 -14.67 -20.65 -19.37
N GLU A 156 -14.53 -20.47 -20.68
CA GLU A 156 -14.01 -21.50 -21.60
C GLU A 156 -12.59 -21.98 -21.19
N VAL A 157 -11.71 -21.06 -20.79
CA VAL A 157 -10.37 -21.42 -20.28
C VAL A 157 -10.47 -22.27 -19.01
N LEU A 158 -11.34 -21.89 -18.07
CA LEU A 158 -11.53 -22.59 -16.80
C LEU A 158 -12.14 -23.97 -16.99
N GLU A 159 -13.19 -24.09 -17.82
CA GLU A 159 -13.85 -25.35 -18.15
C GLU A 159 -12.88 -26.32 -18.82
N ASN A 160 -12.12 -25.85 -19.80
CA ASN A 160 -11.11 -26.67 -20.48
C ASN A 160 -10.03 -27.16 -19.52
N LEU A 161 -9.57 -26.30 -18.60
CA LEU A 161 -8.61 -26.71 -17.57
C LEU A 161 -9.21 -27.77 -16.64
N LEU A 162 -10.46 -27.59 -16.20
CA LEU A 162 -11.13 -28.55 -15.31
C LEU A 162 -11.25 -29.92 -15.99
N LEU A 163 -11.65 -29.97 -17.26
CA LEU A 163 -11.69 -31.21 -18.05
C LEU A 163 -10.33 -31.90 -18.13
N GLN A 164 -9.24 -31.14 -18.32
CA GLN A 164 -7.88 -31.68 -18.34
C GLN A 164 -7.46 -32.23 -16.96
N LEU A 165 -7.80 -31.53 -15.88
CA LEU A 165 -7.51 -31.96 -14.50
C LEU A 165 -8.22 -33.29 -14.16
N GLU A 166 -9.50 -33.40 -14.53
CA GLU A 166 -10.29 -34.61 -14.31
C GLU A 166 -9.77 -35.81 -15.12
N GLN A 167 -9.40 -35.59 -16.38
CA GLN A 167 -8.79 -36.63 -17.21
C GLN A 167 -7.49 -37.14 -16.60
N GLN A 168 -6.62 -36.24 -16.13
CA GLN A 168 -5.37 -36.63 -15.46
C GLN A 168 -5.60 -37.42 -14.17
N GLN A 169 -6.65 -37.14 -13.40
CA GLN A 169 -6.99 -37.94 -12.23
C GLN A 169 -7.48 -39.34 -12.61
N LYS A 170 -8.31 -39.48 -13.65
CA LYS A 170 -8.81 -40.79 -14.10
C LYS A 170 -7.66 -41.73 -14.51
N PHE A 171 -6.71 -41.24 -15.32
CA PHE A 171 -5.55 -42.05 -15.71
C PHE A 171 -4.71 -42.56 -14.54
N LYS A 172 -4.61 -41.80 -13.44
CA LYS A 172 -3.91 -42.26 -12.24
C LYS A 172 -4.64 -43.43 -11.57
N ASN A 173 -5.95 -43.33 -11.44
CA ASN A 173 -6.76 -44.36 -10.77
C ASN A 173 -6.73 -45.67 -11.56
N ASP A 174 -6.90 -45.61 -12.88
CA ASP A 174 -6.86 -46.81 -13.75
C ASP A 174 -5.49 -47.50 -13.72
N SER A 175 -4.40 -46.74 -13.63
CA SER A 175 -3.03 -47.30 -13.55
C SER A 175 -2.77 -48.05 -12.24
N HIS A 176 -3.48 -47.71 -11.14
CA HIS A 176 -3.32 -48.39 -9.85
C HIS A 176 -4.09 -49.71 -9.79
N GLU A 177 -5.17 -49.87 -10.57
CA GLU A 177 -5.95 -51.12 -10.62
C GLU A 177 -5.27 -52.23 -11.47
N ILE A 178 -4.46 -51.86 -12.46
CA ILE A 178 -3.76 -52.83 -13.33
C ILE A 178 -2.47 -53.37 -12.67
N SER A 179 -2.09 -52.83 -11.51
CA SER A 179 -0.82 -53.13 -10.81
C SER A 179 -0.94 -54.13 -9.65
N ILE A 180 -2.02 -54.93 -9.58
CA ILE A 180 -2.28 -55.90 -8.49
C ILE A 180 -2.15 -57.33 -9.00
#